data_AF-A0A3D6DN64-F1
#
_entry.id   AF-A0A3D6DN64-F1
#
_cell.length_a   1.000
_cell.length_b   1.000
_cell.length_c   1.000
_cell.angle_alpha   90.00
_cell.angle_beta   90.00
_cell.angle_gamma   90.00
#
_symmetry.space_group_name_H-M   'P 1'
#
loop_
_entity.id
_entity.type
_entity.pdbx_description
1 polymer ?
#
loop_
_entity_poly.entity_id
_entity_poly.type
_entity_poly.pdbx_seq_one_letter_code
_entity_poly.pdbx_strand_id
1 'polypeptide(L)' 'MIPTIINDRLGGGDAFVAGVIHGMLSNWDIKKTIDFGTAAFALTQTLSGDINYMDEKQILAVSQGDLKGYVKR' A
#
# COMPACT_ATOMS: atom_id res chain seq x y z
N MET A 1 3.84 -12.45 -2.62
CA MET A 1 3.94 -12.04 -1.20
C MET A 1 4.91 -10.87 -1.12
N ILE A 2 4.49 -9.72 -0.57
CA ILE A 2 5.34 -8.51 -0.44
C ILE A 2 6.15 -8.64 0.86
N PRO A 3 7.48 -8.83 0.80
CA PRO A 3 8.32 -8.83 2.00
C PRO A 3 8.31 -7.43 2.64
N THR A 4 7.92 -7.35 3.91
CA THR A 4 7.70 -6.08 4.63
C THR A 4 8.41 -6.10 5.97
N ILE A 5 9.19 -5.07 6.27
CA ILE A 5 9.80 -4.87 7.59
C ILE A 5 8.84 -4.02 8.41
N ILE A 6 8.44 -4.50 9.58
CA ILE A 6 7.45 -3.83 10.44
C ILE A 6 8.19 -2.87 11.38
N ASN A 7 8.00 -1.58 11.18
CA ASN A 7 8.49 -0.52 12.08
C ASN A 7 7.40 -0.09 13.08
N ASP A 8 6.15 0.01 12.62
CA ASP A 8 4.96 0.27 13.43
C ASP A 8 3.77 -0.49 12.81
N ARG A 9 2.85 -0.96 13.66
CA ARG A 9 1.66 -1.74 13.25
C ARG A 9 0.38 -0.92 13.19
N LEU A 10 0.35 0.26 13.82
CA LEU A 10 -0.82 1.14 13.81
C LEU A 10 -1.07 1.68 12.39
N GLY A 11 -2.34 1.93 12.06
CA GLY A 11 -2.75 2.48 10.75
C GLY A 11 -2.71 1.52 9.55
N GLY A 12 -2.13 0.33 9.66
CA GLY A 12 -2.05 -0.63 8.54
C GLY A 12 -3.41 -1.08 8.00
N GLY A 13 -4.35 -1.39 8.90
CA GLY A 13 -5.72 -1.76 8.51
C GLY A 13 -6.46 -0.62 7.81
N ASP A 14 -6.29 0.60 8.30
CA ASP A 14 -6.89 1.80 7.69
C ASP A 14 -6.33 2.03 6.28
N ALA A 15 -5.02 1.86 6.09
CA ALA A 15 -4.38 1.94 4.79
C ALA A 15 -4.86 0.87 3.81
N PHE A 16 -5.05 -0.37 4.29
CA PHE A 16 -5.63 -1.44 3.47
C PHE A 16 -7.05 -1.08 3.00
N VAL A 17 -7.91 -0.69 3.93
CA VAL A 17 -9.31 -0.34 3.64
C VAL A 17 -9.39 0.89 2.72
N ALA A 18 -8.57 1.90 2.96
CA ALA A 18 -8.45 3.07 2.08
C ALA A 18 -8.04 2.66 0.66
N GLY A 19 -7.09 1.74 0.51
CA GLY A 19 -6.68 1.20 -0.78
C GLY A 19 -7.79 0.39 -1.47
N VAL A 20 -8.57 -0.40 -0.73
CA VAL A 20 -9.73 -1.13 -1.27
C VAL A 20 -10.81 -0.16 -1.75
N ILE A 21 -11.18 0.83 -0.93
CA ILE A 21 -12.17 1.86 -1.29
C ILE A 21 -11.71 2.61 -2.54
N HIS A 22 -10.43 2.97 -2.62
CA HIS A 22 -9.86 3.64 -3.79
C HIS A 22 -10.00 2.79 -5.07
N GLY A 23 -9.69 1.49 -5.00
CA GLY A 23 -9.86 0.58 -6.14
C GLY A 23 -11.33 0.41 -6.57
N MET A 24 -12.25 0.34 -5.59
CA MET A 24 -13.70 0.30 -5.86
C MET A 24 -14.20 1.58 -6.54
N LEU A 25 -13.81 2.75 -6.04
CA LEU A 25 -14.17 4.05 -6.63
C LEU A 25 -13.55 4.23 -8.04
N SER A 26 -12.45 3.56 -8.32
CA SER A 26 -11.77 3.57 -9.61
C SER A 26 -12.26 2.50 -10.59
N ASN A 27 -13.32 1.74 -10.24
CA ASN A 27 -13.86 0.63 -11.03
C ASN A 27 -12.81 -0.41 -11.44
N TRP A 28 -11.84 -0.68 -10.58
CA TRP A 28 -10.86 -1.73 -10.84
C TRP A 28 -11.46 -3.12 -10.63
N ASP A 29 -10.87 -4.12 -11.27
CA ASP A 29 -11.19 -5.50 -10.96
C ASP A 29 -10.79 -5.85 -9.52
N ILE A 30 -11.38 -6.93 -9.00
CA ILE A 30 -11.18 -7.34 -7.60
C ILE A 30 -9.72 -7.66 -7.30
N LYS A 31 -8.98 -8.23 -8.26
CA LYS A 31 -7.57 -8.60 -8.06
C LYS A 31 -6.73 -7.34 -7.93
N LYS A 32 -6.86 -6.39 -8.86
CA LYS A 32 -6.13 -5.11 -8.81
C LYS A 32 -6.47 -4.32 -7.54
N THR A 33 -7.72 -4.33 -7.12
CA THR A 33 -8.17 -3.67 -5.88
C THR A 33 -7.49 -4.27 -4.65
N ILE A 34 -7.48 -5.60 -4.54
CA ILE A 34 -6.85 -6.30 -3.40
C ILE A 34 -5.32 -6.15 -3.44
N ASP A 35 -4.70 -6.24 -4.61
CA ASP A 35 -3.25 -6.07 -4.77
C ASP A 35 -2.82 -4.66 -4.35
N PHE A 36 -3.58 -3.63 -4.71
CA PHE A 36 -3.32 -2.25 -4.31
C PHE A 36 -3.51 -2.04 -2.80
N GLY A 37 -4.61 -2.51 -2.22
CA GLY A 37 -4.83 -2.45 -0.77
C GLY A 37 -3.73 -3.16 0.02
N THR A 38 -3.28 -4.33 -0.46
CA THR A 38 -2.18 -5.10 0.15
C THR A 38 -0.85 -4.34 0.08
N ALA A 39 -0.58 -3.66 -1.04
CA ALA A 39 0.60 -2.80 -1.16
C ALA A 39 0.51 -1.59 -0.21
N ALA A 40 -0.65 -0.94 -0.11
CA ALA A 40 -0.85 0.17 0.83
C ALA A 40 -0.65 -0.26 2.29
N PHE A 41 -1.14 -1.44 2.68
CA PHE A 41 -0.86 -2.05 3.98
C PHE A 41 0.64 -2.21 4.20
N ALA A 42 1.32 -2.92 3.30
CA ALA A 42 2.75 -3.22 3.41
C ALA A 42 3.59 -1.94 3.55
N LEU A 43 3.28 -0.92 2.74
CA LEU A 43 3.98 0.36 2.77
C LEU A 43 3.76 1.13 4.07
N THR A 44 2.57 1.02 4.67
CA THR A 44 2.31 1.71 5.94
C THR A 44 3.14 1.12 7.07
N GLN A 45 3.37 -0.20 7.06
CA GLN A 45 4.19 -0.86 8.09
C GLN A 45 5.68 -0.46 8.05
N THR A 46 6.15 0.09 6.93
CA THR A 46 7.53 0.56 6.77
C THR A 46 7.69 2.06 7.10
N LEU A 47 6.60 2.81 7.23
CA LEU A 47 6.60 4.22 7.63
C LEU A 47 6.66 4.37 9.15
N SER A 48 7.09 5.54 9.61
CA SER A 48 6.94 5.93 11.02
C SER A 48 5.62 6.67 11.21
N GLY A 49 4.80 6.18 12.15
CA GLY A 49 3.47 6.70 12.44
C GLY A 49 2.36 6.10 11.57
N ASP A 50 1.13 6.55 11.82
CA ASP A 50 -0.08 5.84 11.38
C ASP A 50 -0.56 6.24 9.97
N ILE A 51 -0.01 7.30 9.39
CA ILE A 51 -0.50 7.89 8.14
C ILE A 51 0.32 7.39 6.94
N ASN A 52 -0.36 6.78 5.97
CA ASN A 52 0.21 6.50 4.66
C ASN A 52 0.20 7.77 3.78
N TYR A 53 1.38 8.29 3.48
CA TYR A 53 1.57 9.49 2.65
C TYR A 53 2.09 9.18 1.23
N MET A 54 1.94 7.92 0.78
CA MET A 54 2.34 7.50 -0.56
C MET A 54 1.28 7.88 -1.60
N ASP A 55 1.72 8.20 -2.81
CA ASP A 55 0.82 8.44 -3.94
C ASP A 55 0.35 7.13 -4.61
N GLU A 56 -0.70 7.22 -5.41
CA GLU A 56 -1.28 6.07 -6.13
C GLU A 56 -0.25 5.34 -7.01
N LYS A 57 0.65 6.09 -7.67
CA LYS A 57 1.65 5.51 -8.59
C LYS A 57 2.68 4.70 -7.83
N GLN A 58 3.12 5.18 -6.67
CA GLN A 58 4.06 4.49 -5.80
C GLN A 58 3.45 3.20 -5.25
N ILE A 59 2.19 3.24 -4.81
CA ILE A 59 1.48 2.06 -4.31
C ILE A 59 1.27 1.04 -5.45
N LEU A 60 0.90 1.50 -6.66
CA LEU A 60 0.77 0.64 -7.84
C LEU A 60 2.09 -0.01 -8.26
N ALA A 61 3.20 0.72 -8.20
CA ALA A 61 4.52 0.17 -8.51
C ALA A 61 4.85 -1.00 -7.56
N VAL A 62 4.58 -0.82 -6.27
CA VAL A 62 4.80 -1.85 -5.24
C VAL A 62 3.84 -3.02 -5.43
N SER A 63 2.56 -2.78 -5.73
CA SER A 63 1.59 -3.85 -6.01
C SER A 63 1.97 -4.69 -7.23
N GLN A 64 2.72 -4.11 -8.17
CA GLN A 64 3.23 -4.78 -9.37
C GLN A 64 4.62 -5.44 -9.17
N GLY A 65 5.20 -5.35 -7.98
CA GLY A 65 6.46 -6.00 -7.63
C GLY A 65 7.70 -5.12 -7.73
N ASP A 66 7.57 -3.81 -7.95
CA ASP A 66 8.68 -2.87 -7.81
C ASP A 66 8.94 -2.56 -6.33
N LEU A 67 9.75 -3.42 -5.72
CA LEU A 67 10.12 -3.33 -4.30
C LEU A 67 11.44 -2.57 -4.08
N LYS A 68 12.10 -2.09 -5.15
CA LYS A 68 13.43 -1.46 -5.08
C LYS A 68 13.37 0.05 -4.91
N GLY A 69 12.21 0.68 -5.15
CA GLY A 69 12.06 2.13 -5.22
C GLY A 69 11.65 2.86 -3.94
N TYR A 70 11.41 2.14 -2.83
CA TYR A 70 10.73 2.71 -1.66
C TYR A 70 11.55 3.75 -0.86
N VAL A 71 12.86 3.87 -1.11
CA VAL A 71 13.69 4.94 -0.54
C VAL A 71 14.22 5.86 -1.64
N LYS A 72 13.34 6.60 -2.31
CA LYS A 72 13.76 7.86 -2.95
C LYS A 72 13.62 8.98 -1.93
N ARG A 73 14.71 9.24 -1.21
CA ARG A 73 14.92 10.51 -0.50
C ARG A 73 15.33 11.59 -1.48
#